data_AF-A0A9D7XV02-F1
#
_entry.id   AF-A0A9D7XV02-F1
#
_cell.length_a   1.000
_cell.length_b   1.000
_cell.length_c   1.000
_cell.angle_alpha   90.00
_cell.angle_beta   90.00
_cell.angle_gamma   90.00
#
_symmetry.space_group_name_H-M   'P 1'
#
loop_
_entity.id
_entity.type
_entity.pdbx_description
1 polymer ?
#
loop_
_entity_poly.entity_id
_entity_poly.type
_entity_poly.pdbx_seq_one_letter_code
_entity_poly.pdbx_strand_id
1 'polypeptide(L)'
;MIKFKKLLFLSIFIGSFGLAAAQTPKEFEANYAKRIKLEMINGVYIPVDLEDAFSELNRLSDAAGIANFKNAPDSLIAKSHFGLVKWVQLNWGLDEGSRISHYLKLKGISVPDDMARIIVLLYHRHLNGQPLMFEAEVAKIAKRMEQEKMKRDSAQVIKIIEKRPHKE
;
A
#
# COMPACT_ATOMS: atom_id res chain seq x y z
N MET A 1 -6.14 -14.07 -64.29
CA MET A 1 -5.35 -12.85 -63.98
C MET A 1 -6.27 -11.84 -63.28
N ILE A 2 -6.24 -11.80 -61.94
CA ILE A 2 -7.08 -10.90 -61.14
C ILE A 2 -6.13 -10.02 -60.30
N LYS A 3 -6.20 -8.71 -60.52
CA LYS A 3 -5.34 -7.69 -59.88
C LYS A 3 -5.90 -7.36 -58.50
N PHE A 4 -5.24 -7.82 -57.44
CA PHE A 4 -5.52 -7.38 -56.07
C PHE A 4 -4.88 -5.99 -55.81
N LYS A 5 -5.71 -4.97 -55.64
CA LYS A 5 -5.29 -3.65 -55.15
C LYS A 5 -4.90 -3.77 -53.68
N LYS A 6 -3.70 -3.30 -53.34
CA LYS A 6 -3.22 -3.14 -51.96
C LYS A 6 -4.08 -2.08 -51.26
N LEU A 7 -4.85 -2.48 -50.25
CA LEU A 7 -5.48 -1.57 -49.31
C LEU A 7 -4.56 -1.43 -48.09
N LEU A 8 -3.89 -0.28 -48.00
CA LEU A 8 -2.99 0.07 -46.92
C LEU A 8 -3.84 0.50 -45.71
N PHE A 9 -4.09 -0.41 -44.76
CA PHE A 9 -4.65 -0.04 -43.47
C PHE A 9 -3.55 0.57 -42.61
N LEU A 10 -3.47 1.90 -42.60
CA LEU A 10 -2.70 2.65 -41.63
C LEU A 10 -3.50 2.68 -40.31
N SER A 11 -3.32 1.65 -39.49
CA SER A 11 -3.85 1.64 -38.12
C SER A 11 -3.01 2.58 -37.26
N ILE A 12 -3.47 3.82 -37.11
CA ILE A 12 -2.97 4.77 -36.12
C ILE A 12 -3.41 4.25 -34.74
N PHE A 13 -2.53 3.53 -34.05
CA PHE A 13 -2.66 3.28 -32.62
C PHE A 13 -2.34 4.60 -31.89
N ILE A 14 -3.34 5.46 -31.69
CA ILE A 14 -3.23 6.53 -30.70
C ILE A 14 -3.37 5.85 -29.35
N GLY A 15 -2.24 5.45 -28.77
CA GLY A 15 -2.18 5.07 -27.36
C GLY A 15 -2.51 6.28 -26.52
N SER A 16 -3.78 6.45 -26.14
CA SER A 16 -4.19 7.36 -25.07
C SER A 16 -3.76 6.77 -23.74
N PHE A 17 -2.46 6.82 -23.44
CA PHE A 17 -1.99 6.73 -22.06
C PHE A 17 -2.45 8.02 -21.38
N GLY A 18 -3.65 7.99 -20.80
CA GLY A 18 -4.17 9.09 -20.00
C GLY A 18 -3.21 9.35 -18.84
N LEU A 19 -2.47 10.46 -18.90
CA LEU A 19 -1.77 11.00 -17.74
C LEU A 19 -2.87 11.44 -16.75
N ALA A 20 -3.11 10.64 -15.71
CA ALA A 20 -3.94 11.09 -14.59
C ALA A 20 -3.22 12.30 -13.95
N ALA A 21 -3.82 13.49 -14.03
CA ALA A 21 -3.28 14.67 -13.36
C ALA A 21 -3.20 14.42 -11.85
N ALA A 22 -2.08 14.83 -11.23
CA ALA A 22 -1.92 14.72 -9.78
C ALA A 22 -2.99 15.57 -9.07
N GLN A 23 -3.68 14.98 -8.09
CA GLN A 23 -4.74 15.65 -7.33
C GLN A 23 -4.16 16.81 -6.50
N THR A 24 -4.94 17.90 -6.37
CA THR A 24 -4.59 18.96 -5.43
C THR A 24 -4.79 18.49 -3.98
N PRO A 25 -4.10 19.09 -2.97
CA PRO A 25 -4.30 18.72 -1.57
C PRO A 25 -5.75 18.84 -1.11
N LYS A 26 -6.49 19.85 -1.59
CA LYS A 26 -7.89 20.06 -1.24
C LYS A 26 -8.80 18.96 -1.82
N GLU A 27 -8.54 18.54 -3.05
CA GLU A 27 -9.27 17.44 -3.67
C GLU A 27 -8.97 16.12 -2.98
N PHE A 28 -7.70 15.89 -2.60
CA PHE A 28 -7.31 14.72 -1.83
C PHE A 28 -8.05 14.64 -0.49
N GLU A 29 -8.07 15.72 0.30
CA GLU A 29 -8.77 15.74 1.59
C GLU A 29 -10.29 15.54 1.44
N ALA A 30 -10.91 16.14 0.42
CA ALA A 30 -12.33 15.95 0.14
C ALA A 30 -12.64 14.49 -0.25
N ASN A 31 -11.79 13.88 -1.08
CA ASN A 31 -11.92 12.48 -1.48
C ASN A 31 -11.69 11.55 -0.29
N TYR A 32 -10.67 11.80 0.52
CA TYR A 32 -10.37 11.07 1.75
C TYR A 32 -11.57 11.08 2.70
N ALA A 33 -12.10 12.26 3.02
CA ALA A 33 -13.24 12.43 3.92
C ALA A 33 -14.51 11.68 3.45
N LYS A 34 -14.68 11.52 2.13
CA LYS A 34 -15.72 10.68 1.54
C LYS A 34 -15.41 9.19 1.71
N ARG A 35 -14.21 8.76 1.33
CA ARG A 35 -13.81 7.34 1.25
C ARG A 35 -13.76 6.64 2.61
N ILE A 36 -13.40 7.35 3.67
CA ILE A 36 -13.38 6.79 5.04
C ILE A 36 -14.77 6.43 5.59
N LYS A 37 -15.84 6.72 4.85
CA LYS A 37 -17.23 6.38 5.21
C LYS A 37 -17.82 5.30 4.30
N LEU A 38 -17.09 4.86 3.27
CA LEU A 38 -17.58 3.89 2.30
C LEU A 38 -17.27 2.47 2.78
N GLU A 39 -18.28 1.60 2.74
CA GLU A 39 -18.10 0.17 3.02
C GLU A 39 -17.49 -0.57 1.83
N MET A 40 -17.71 -0.05 0.63
CA MET A 40 -17.27 -0.63 -0.63
C MET A 40 -16.54 0.43 -1.46
N ILE A 41 -15.40 0.08 -2.04
CA ILE A 41 -14.69 0.90 -3.03
C ILE A 41 -14.46 0.02 -4.26
N ASN A 42 -14.91 0.48 -5.43
CA ASN A 42 -14.76 -0.25 -6.70
C ASN A 42 -15.24 -1.72 -6.65
N GLY A 43 -16.31 -2.00 -5.91
CA GLY A 43 -16.84 -3.36 -5.75
C GLY A 43 -16.08 -4.24 -4.75
N VAL A 44 -15.09 -3.69 -4.03
CA VAL A 44 -14.34 -4.37 -2.98
C VAL A 44 -14.80 -3.90 -1.61
N TYR A 45 -15.06 -4.83 -0.69
CA TYR A 45 -15.36 -4.53 0.70
C TYR A 45 -14.14 -3.98 1.43
N ILE A 46 -14.34 -2.95 2.24
CA ILE A 46 -13.29 -2.21 2.92
C ILE A 46 -13.41 -2.42 4.43
N PRO A 47 -12.48 -3.14 5.07
CA PRO A 47 -12.56 -3.41 6.49
C PRO A 47 -12.58 -2.15 7.36
N VAL A 48 -13.25 -2.18 8.51
CA VAL A 48 -13.27 -1.07 9.48
C VAL A 48 -12.06 -1.06 10.42
N ASP A 49 -11.54 -2.24 10.76
CA ASP A 49 -10.43 -2.46 11.69
C ASP A 49 -9.68 -3.77 11.36
N LEU A 50 -8.77 -4.19 12.24
CA LEU A 50 -7.96 -5.40 12.04
C LEU A 50 -8.77 -6.70 12.12
N GLU A 51 -9.77 -6.78 13.00
CA GLU A 51 -10.57 -8.01 13.15
C GLU A 51 -11.48 -8.22 11.94
N ASP A 52 -12.08 -7.14 11.45
CA ASP A 52 -12.84 -7.13 10.21
C ASP A 52 -11.92 -7.46 9.01
N ALA A 53 -10.68 -6.93 9.01
CA ALA A 53 -9.70 -7.24 7.98
C ALA A 53 -9.33 -8.73 7.95
N PHE A 54 -9.14 -9.36 9.11
CA PHE A 54 -8.85 -10.80 9.18
C PHE A 54 -10.05 -11.63 8.71
N SER A 55 -11.26 -11.22 9.07
CA SER A 55 -12.50 -11.87 8.63
C SER A 55 -12.65 -11.81 7.11
N GLU A 56 -12.37 -10.65 6.51
CA GLU A 56 -12.42 -10.47 5.06
C GLU A 56 -11.33 -11.27 4.34
N LEU A 57 -10.10 -11.31 4.87
CA LEU A 57 -9.03 -12.14 4.30
C LEU A 57 -9.34 -13.64 4.37
N ASN A 58 -9.98 -14.10 5.45
CA ASN A 58 -10.48 -15.46 5.55
C ASN A 58 -11.57 -15.74 4.48
N ARG A 59 -12.52 -14.81 4.30
CA ARG A 59 -13.59 -14.94 3.31
C ARG A 59 -13.07 -14.99 1.86
N LEU A 60 -12.00 -14.24 1.57
CA LEU A 60 -11.39 -14.15 0.24
C LEU A 60 -10.45 -15.32 -0.08
N SER A 61 -10.03 -16.10 0.93
CA SER A 61 -9.01 -17.14 0.78
C SER A 61 -9.65 -18.53 0.75
N ASP A 62 -9.06 -19.44 -0.02
CA ASP A 62 -9.38 -20.87 0.08
C ASP A 62 -8.56 -21.55 1.20
N ALA A 63 -8.98 -22.74 1.60
CA ALA A 63 -8.35 -23.48 2.69
C ALA A 63 -6.87 -23.83 2.39
N ALA A 64 -6.54 -24.12 1.14
CA ALA A 64 -5.18 -24.46 0.72
C ALA A 64 -4.24 -23.24 0.82
N GLY A 65 -4.72 -22.06 0.39
CA GLY A 65 -4.03 -20.78 0.49
C GLY A 65 -3.78 -20.40 1.94
N ILE A 66 -4.79 -20.54 2.81
CA ILE A 66 -4.63 -20.31 4.25
C ILE A 66 -3.58 -21.27 4.84
N ALA A 67 -3.63 -22.56 4.51
CA ALA A 67 -2.66 -23.54 5.01
C ALA A 67 -1.23 -23.21 4.57
N ASN A 68 -1.03 -22.85 3.31
CA ASN A 68 0.28 -22.44 2.79
C ASN A 68 0.78 -21.17 3.47
N PHE A 69 -0.09 -20.18 3.68
CA PHE A 69 0.23 -18.92 4.32
C PHE A 69 0.70 -19.11 5.77
N LYS A 70 0.03 -19.99 6.53
CA LYS A 70 0.38 -20.27 7.94
C LYS A 70 1.80 -20.80 8.13
N ASN A 71 2.30 -21.60 7.19
CA ASN A 71 3.57 -22.31 7.33
C ASN A 71 4.82 -21.44 7.11
N ALA A 72 4.67 -20.19 6.66
CA ALA A 72 5.80 -19.28 6.49
C ALA A 72 6.31 -18.72 7.84
N PRO A 73 7.62 -18.47 8.00
CA PRO A 73 8.14 -17.80 9.19
C PRO A 73 7.59 -16.37 9.35
N ASP A 74 7.23 -15.98 10.59
CA ASP A 74 6.70 -14.64 10.93
C ASP A 74 7.60 -13.51 10.40
N SER A 75 8.92 -13.66 10.54
CA SER A 75 9.91 -12.65 10.10
C SER A 75 10.00 -12.47 8.58
N LEU A 76 9.48 -13.44 7.81
CA LEU A 76 9.53 -13.43 6.35
C LEU A 76 8.17 -13.19 5.71
N ILE A 77 7.08 -13.22 6.47
CA ILE A 77 5.71 -13.28 5.91
C ILE A 77 5.42 -12.15 4.93
N ALA A 78 5.70 -10.90 5.31
CA ALA A 78 5.45 -9.74 4.48
C ALA A 78 6.37 -9.67 3.25
N LYS A 79 7.54 -10.32 3.30
CA LYS A 79 8.47 -10.41 2.17
C LYS A 79 8.10 -11.54 1.21
N SER A 80 7.74 -12.71 1.73
CA SER A 80 7.36 -13.88 0.92
C SER A 80 5.98 -13.74 0.29
N HIS A 81 5.09 -12.93 0.88
CA HIS A 81 3.74 -12.69 0.38
C HIS A 81 3.56 -11.26 -0.16
N PHE A 82 4.57 -10.75 -0.86
CA PHE A 82 4.52 -9.40 -1.46
C PHE A 82 3.28 -9.19 -2.36
N GLY A 83 2.84 -10.23 -3.08
CA GLY A 83 1.62 -10.17 -3.89
C GLY A 83 0.37 -9.86 -3.05
N LEU A 84 0.22 -10.50 -1.89
CA LEU A 84 -0.89 -10.24 -0.97
C LEU A 84 -0.79 -8.84 -0.36
N VAL A 85 0.40 -8.43 0.06
CA VAL A 85 0.65 -7.06 0.57
C VAL A 85 0.22 -6.03 -0.48
N LYS A 86 0.62 -6.22 -1.74
CA LYS A 86 0.27 -5.29 -2.81
C LYS A 86 -1.22 -5.32 -3.14
N TRP A 87 -1.84 -6.50 -3.11
CA TRP A 87 -3.27 -6.65 -3.29
C TRP A 87 -4.04 -5.89 -2.21
N VAL A 88 -3.69 -6.05 -0.94
CA VAL A 88 -4.29 -5.31 0.20
C VAL A 88 -4.13 -3.81 0.00
N GLN A 89 -2.93 -3.34 -0.33
CA GLN A 89 -2.68 -1.90 -0.53
C GLN A 89 -3.61 -1.31 -1.60
N LEU A 90 -3.68 -1.95 -2.77
CA LEU A 90 -4.43 -1.44 -3.92
C LEU A 90 -5.93 -1.58 -3.73
N ASN A 91 -6.41 -2.77 -3.34
CA ASN A 91 -7.84 -3.08 -3.31
C ASN A 91 -8.53 -2.47 -2.09
N TRP A 92 -7.82 -2.28 -0.98
CA TRP A 92 -8.36 -1.57 0.18
C TRP A 92 -8.07 -0.07 0.15
N GLY A 93 -7.55 0.46 -0.96
CA GLY A 93 -7.42 1.90 -1.22
C GLY A 93 -6.58 2.63 -0.18
N LEU A 94 -5.44 2.05 0.22
CA LEU A 94 -4.64 2.58 1.34
C LEU A 94 -3.96 3.92 0.99
N ASP A 95 -3.64 4.16 -0.28
CA ASP A 95 -2.99 5.38 -0.75
C ASP A 95 -3.94 6.60 -0.75
N GLU A 96 -5.19 6.42 -1.20
CA GLU A 96 -6.18 7.51 -1.31
C GLU A 96 -7.10 7.64 -0.09
N GLY A 97 -7.05 6.69 0.85
CA GLY A 97 -7.91 6.66 2.02
C GLY A 97 -9.04 5.64 1.94
N SER A 98 -9.35 5.02 3.07
CA SER A 98 -10.39 4.02 3.25
C SER A 98 -10.67 3.84 4.75
N ARG A 99 -11.68 3.05 5.14
CA ARG A 99 -12.00 2.81 6.55
C ARG A 99 -10.78 2.22 7.30
N ILE A 100 -10.20 1.14 6.77
CA ILE A 100 -9.02 0.49 7.36
C ILE A 100 -7.78 1.38 7.36
N SER A 101 -7.53 2.15 6.29
CA SER A 101 -6.36 3.05 6.27
C SER A 101 -6.51 4.20 7.25
N HIS A 102 -7.74 4.69 7.45
CA HIS A 102 -8.05 5.68 8.48
C HIS A 102 -7.84 5.10 9.89
N TYR A 103 -8.34 3.90 10.16
CA TYR A 103 -8.10 3.20 11.42
C TYR A 103 -6.60 3.09 11.74
N LEU A 104 -5.78 2.63 10.78
CA LEU A 104 -4.33 2.49 10.98
C LEU A 104 -3.62 3.84 11.13
N LYS A 105 -4.08 4.87 10.41
CA LYS A 105 -3.56 6.25 10.56
C LYS A 105 -3.79 6.78 11.97
N LEU A 106 -4.98 6.54 12.56
CA LEU A 106 -5.27 6.90 13.95
C LEU A 106 -4.41 6.15 14.97
N LYS A 107 -3.87 4.98 14.58
CA LYS A 107 -2.90 4.20 15.38
C LYS A 107 -1.44 4.56 15.09
N GLY A 108 -1.18 5.63 14.33
CA GLY A 108 0.17 6.14 14.07
C GLY A 108 0.89 5.49 12.88
N ILE A 109 0.20 4.68 12.07
CA ILE A 109 0.77 4.09 10.86
C ILE A 109 0.19 4.82 9.65
N SER A 110 0.98 5.72 9.06
CA SER A 110 0.50 6.61 7.98
C SER A 110 1.01 6.24 6.59
N VAL A 111 1.96 5.31 6.48
CA VAL A 111 2.55 4.89 5.21
C VAL A 111 1.77 3.69 4.66
N PRO A 112 1.18 3.76 3.45
CA PRO A 112 0.35 2.68 2.90
C PRO A 112 1.05 1.31 2.80
N ASP A 113 2.35 1.29 2.48
CA ASP A 113 3.15 0.06 2.44
C ASP A 113 3.29 -0.57 3.83
N ASP A 114 3.47 0.24 4.89
CA ASP A 114 3.50 -0.26 6.27
C ASP A 114 2.13 -0.75 6.73
N MET A 115 1.05 -0.05 6.35
CA MET A 115 -0.31 -0.46 6.64
C MET A 115 -0.61 -1.85 6.05
N ALA A 116 -0.28 -2.08 4.78
CA ALA A 116 -0.52 -3.37 4.15
C ALA A 116 0.35 -4.48 4.76
N ARG A 117 1.63 -4.20 5.02
CA ARG A 117 2.54 -5.17 5.63
C ARG A 117 2.11 -5.58 7.03
N ILE A 118 1.68 -4.63 7.86
CA ILE A 118 1.24 -4.95 9.22
C ILE A 118 -0.06 -5.76 9.21
N ILE A 119 -1.02 -5.43 8.33
CA ILE A 119 -2.24 -6.24 8.18
C ILE A 119 -1.88 -7.70 7.88
N VAL A 120 -1.01 -7.93 6.88
CA VAL A 120 -0.61 -9.29 6.47
C VAL A 120 0.15 -10.02 7.57
N LEU A 121 1.07 -9.34 8.26
CA LEU A 121 1.80 -9.90 9.40
C LEU A 121 0.86 -10.31 10.54
N LEU A 122 -0.05 -9.42 10.92
CA LEU A 122 -0.96 -9.68 12.03
C LEU A 122 -2.00 -10.75 11.69
N TYR A 123 -2.44 -10.81 10.44
CA TYR A 123 -3.29 -11.89 9.95
C TYR A 123 -2.61 -13.25 10.07
N HIS A 124 -1.31 -13.34 9.74
CA HIS A 124 -0.53 -14.58 9.94
C HIS A 124 -0.45 -14.99 11.41
N ARG A 125 -0.20 -14.03 12.31
CA ARG A 125 -0.20 -14.29 13.76
C ARG A 125 -1.56 -14.77 14.25
N HIS A 126 -2.64 -14.12 13.82
CA HIS A 126 -4.02 -14.49 14.13
C HIS A 126 -4.31 -15.94 13.73
N LEU A 127 -3.99 -16.34 12.49
CA LEU A 127 -4.20 -17.70 11.99
C LEU A 127 -3.41 -18.78 12.73
N ASN A 128 -2.32 -18.40 13.40
CA ASN A 128 -1.44 -19.27 14.16
C ASN A 128 -1.63 -19.15 15.68
N GLY A 129 -2.68 -18.44 16.14
CA GLY A 129 -2.96 -18.23 17.56
C GLY A 129 -1.84 -17.49 18.30
N GLN A 130 -1.01 -16.74 17.59
CA GLN A 130 0.09 -15.98 18.17
C GLN A 130 -0.40 -14.61 18.66
N PRO A 131 0.21 -14.04 19.72
CA PRO A 131 -0.07 -12.67 20.13
C PRO A 131 0.19 -11.70 18.96
N LEU A 132 -0.74 -10.76 18.72
CA LEU A 132 -0.60 -9.82 17.60
C LEU A 132 0.62 -8.91 17.76
N MET A 133 0.93 -8.49 18.99
CA MET A 133 2.04 -7.56 19.28
C MET A 133 1.92 -6.24 18.48
N PHE A 134 0.70 -5.77 18.20
CA PHE A 134 0.44 -4.63 17.32
C PHE A 134 1.21 -3.37 17.75
N GLU A 135 1.13 -2.99 19.02
CA GLU A 135 1.82 -1.81 19.57
C GLU A 135 3.36 -1.89 19.42
N ALA A 136 3.92 -3.10 19.53
CA ALA A 136 5.35 -3.31 19.33
C ALA A 136 5.75 -3.11 17.86
N GLU A 137 4.90 -3.53 16.90
CA GLU A 137 5.14 -3.28 15.48
C GLU A 137 4.98 -1.79 15.12
N VAL A 138 3.99 -1.10 15.70
CA VAL A 138 3.82 0.37 15.58
C VAL A 138 5.10 1.08 16.05
N ALA A 139 5.63 0.71 17.21
CA ALA A 139 6.85 1.29 17.76
C ALA A 139 8.08 1.05 16.86
N LYS A 140 8.21 -0.14 16.26
CA LYS A 140 9.28 -0.44 15.29
C LYS A 140 9.17 0.43 14.03
N ILE A 141 7.95 0.61 13.51
CA ILE A 141 7.70 1.47 12.34
C ILE A 141 8.08 2.91 12.67
N ALA A 142 7.61 3.45 13.81
CA ALA A 142 7.93 4.80 14.24
C ALA A 142 9.45 5.02 14.37
N LYS A 143 10.16 4.08 15.01
CA LYS A 143 11.62 4.11 15.13
C LYS A 143 12.32 4.09 13.76
N ARG A 144 11.86 3.26 12.83
CA ARG A 144 12.40 3.23 11.46
C ARG A 144 12.20 4.57 10.75
N MET A 145 11.01 5.16 10.84
CA MET A 145 10.69 6.44 10.23
C MET A 145 11.54 7.59 10.78
N GLU A 146 11.79 7.61 12.09
CA GLU A 146 12.68 8.59 12.73
C GLU A 146 14.11 8.46 12.21
N GLN A 147 14.65 7.24 12.16
CA GLN A 147 15.99 6.98 11.62
C GLN A 147 16.12 7.39 10.15
N GLU A 148 15.11 7.10 9.33
CA GLU A 148 15.07 7.52 7.93
C GLU A 148 15.01 9.05 7.79
N LYS A 149 14.25 9.73 8.65
CA LYS A 149 14.21 11.20 8.70
C LYS A 149 15.58 11.78 9.05
N MET A 150 16.23 11.28 10.11
CA MET A 150 17.56 11.73 10.51
C MET A 150 18.58 11.59 9.37
N LYS A 151 18.58 10.44 8.68
CA LYS A 151 19.47 10.20 7.52
C LYS A 151 19.23 11.19 6.38
N ARG A 152 17.96 11.48 6.07
CA ARG A 152 17.60 12.48 5.04
C ARG A 152 18.08 13.87 5.42
N ASP A 153 17.84 14.28 6.66
CA ASP A 153 18.22 15.60 7.17
C ASP A 153 19.76 15.74 7.16
N SER A 154 20.51 14.73 7.62
CA SER A 154 21.98 14.71 7.55
C SER A 154 22.50 14.77 6.12
N ALA A 155 21.91 14.01 5.18
CA ALA A 155 22.31 14.04 3.78
C ALA A 155 22.03 15.40 3.10
N GLN A 156 20.95 16.08 3.49
CA GLN A 156 20.64 17.43 3.01
C GLN A 156 21.65 18.45 3.51
N VAL A 157 22.07 18.35 4.79
CA VAL A 157 23.12 19.21 5.36
C VAL A 157 24.44 19.05 4.60
N ILE A 158 24.87 17.82 4.29
CA ILE A 158 26.09 17.56 3.52
C ILE A 158 26.04 18.25 2.15
N LYS A 159 24.93 18.10 1.41
CA LYS A 159 24.74 18.76 0.10
C LYS A 159 24.77 20.29 0.19
N ILE A 160 24.30 20.88 1.30
CA ILE A 160 24.36 22.34 1.51
C ILE A 160 25.81 22.79 1.76
N ILE A 161 26.59 22.02 2.53
CA ILE A 161 28.01 22.32 2.80
C ILE A 161 28.82 22.28 1.51
N GLU A 162 28.66 21.24 0.69
CA GLU A 162 29.33 21.14 -0.62
C GLU A 162 28.95 22.27 -1.58
N LYS A 163 27.72 22.78 -1.52
CA LYS A 163 27.25 23.90 -2.34
C LYS A 163 27.66 25.28 -1.82
N ARG A 164 28.12 25.42 -0.57
CA ARG A 164 28.67 26.69 -0.10
C ARG A 164 30.06 26.86 -0.73
N PRO A 165 30.31 27.92 -1.53
CA PRO A 165 31.61 28.11 -2.15
C PRO A 165 32.70 28.31 -1.08
N HIS A 166 33.89 27.77 -1.36
CA HIS A 166 35.11 28.13 -0.63
C HIS A 166 35.27 29.65 -0.76
N LYS A 167 35.32 30.37 0.37
CA LYS A 167 35.66 31.79 0.35
C LYS A 167 37.14 31.89 -0.02
N GLU A 168 37.43 32.49 -1.16
CA GLU A 168 38.74 33.06 -1.49
C GLU A 168 39.09 34.21 -0.52
#